data_AF-A0A2H0UZI2-F1
#
_entry.id   AF-A0A2H0UZI2-F1
#
_cell.length_a   1.000
_cell.length_b   1.000
_cell.length_c   1.000
_cell.angle_alpha   90.00
_cell.angle_beta   90.00
_cell.angle_gamma   90.00
#
_symmetry.space_group_name_H-M   'P 1'
#
loop_
_entity.id
_entity.type
_entity.pdbx_description
1 polymer ?
#
loop_
_entity_poly.entity_id
_entity_poly.type
_entity_poly.pdbx_seq_one_letter_code
_entity_poly.pdbx_strand_id
1 'polypeptide(L)'
;MNQYLQQRQSELKQALEFFQKDIAAIRTGRANPAMLDGVLVEAYGAKVPLMQVGNISVVDARCLTIAAWDKNILKEIEKAVAAAELGVNPVNEGDKIRITIPQPTEEDRRERVKKLNEKLEHAKVSVRQARDKIKAGIEAAEKNKAISEDDKFRNLKEMEEEIKKHNDELQELREKKEKEIMTI
;
A
#
# COMPACT_ATOMS: atom_id res chain seq x y z
N MET A 1 -19.70 -0.95 -22.09
CA MET A 1 -18.72 -0.01 -21.49
C MET A 1 -18.43 1.04 -22.53
N ASN A 2 -18.93 2.24 -22.31
CA ASN A 2 -18.83 3.36 -23.25
C ASN A 2 -17.37 3.81 -23.51
N GLN A 3 -17.08 4.30 -24.72
CA GLN A 3 -15.76 4.74 -25.18
C GLN A 3 -15.15 5.83 -24.27
N TYR A 4 -15.96 6.74 -23.75
CA TYR A 4 -15.52 7.79 -22.84
C TYR A 4 -15.06 7.24 -21.48
N LEU A 5 -15.66 6.15 -21.02
CA LEU A 5 -15.22 5.43 -19.82
C LEU A 5 -13.94 4.65 -20.10
N GLN A 6 -13.86 3.93 -21.22
CA GLN A 6 -12.65 3.18 -21.59
C GLN A 6 -11.41 4.07 -21.72
N GLN A 7 -11.55 5.28 -22.29
CA GLN A 7 -10.44 6.23 -22.42
C GLN A 7 -9.86 6.68 -21.07
N ARG A 8 -10.65 6.64 -19.99
CA ARG A 8 -10.28 7.17 -18.68
C ARG A 8 -10.29 6.10 -17.58
N GLN A 9 -10.59 4.85 -17.93
CA GLN A 9 -10.58 3.73 -16.99
C GLN A 9 -9.18 3.49 -16.41
N SER A 10 -8.13 3.76 -17.19
CA SER A 10 -6.75 3.71 -16.70
C SER A 10 -6.48 4.71 -15.60
N GLU A 11 -7.04 5.92 -15.66
CA GLU A 11 -6.88 6.95 -14.61
C GLU A 11 -7.57 6.52 -13.31
N LEU A 12 -8.77 5.92 -13.42
CA LEU A 12 -9.50 5.40 -12.27
C LEU A 12 -8.77 4.23 -11.60
N LYS A 13 -8.24 3.30 -12.39
CA LYS A 13 -7.42 2.18 -11.89
C LYS A 13 -6.12 2.67 -11.26
N GLN A 14 -5.45 3.65 -11.87
CA GLN A 14 -4.24 4.24 -11.30
C GLN A 14 -4.50 4.91 -9.95
N ALA A 15 -5.65 5.56 -9.75
CA ALA A 15 -6.01 6.12 -8.46
C ALA A 15 -6.13 5.04 -7.36
N LEU A 16 -6.76 3.90 -7.69
CA LEU A 16 -6.85 2.74 -6.79
C LEU A 16 -5.49 2.13 -6.50
N GLU A 17 -4.67 1.89 -7.53
CA GLU A 17 -3.33 1.31 -7.37
C GLU A 17 -2.42 2.22 -6.55
N PHE A 18 -2.49 3.54 -6.78
CA PHE A 18 -1.74 4.51 -6.00
C PHE A 18 -2.18 4.48 -4.54
N PHE A 19 -3.49 4.48 -4.28
CA PHE A 19 -4.01 4.37 -2.92
C PHE A 19 -3.57 3.08 -2.23
N GLN A 20 -3.63 1.93 -2.92
CA GLN A 20 -3.18 0.64 -2.39
C GLN A 20 -1.69 0.67 -1.99
N LYS A 21 -0.82 1.23 -2.84
CA LYS A 21 0.61 1.40 -2.52
C LYS A 21 0.80 2.33 -1.33
N ASP A 22 0.06 3.43 -1.31
CA ASP A 22 0.15 4.46 -0.29
C ASP A 22 -0.26 3.96 1.10
N ILE A 23 -1.33 3.17 1.19
CA ILE A 23 -1.76 2.57 2.46
C ILE A 23 -0.88 1.38 2.85
N ALA A 24 -0.28 0.67 1.89
CA ALA A 24 0.68 -0.40 2.18
C ALA A 24 1.93 0.14 2.89
N ALA A 25 2.37 1.36 2.54
CA ALA A 25 3.48 2.04 3.21
C ALA A 25 3.17 2.43 4.68
N ILE A 26 1.88 2.51 5.07
CA ILE A 26 1.51 2.74 6.48
C ILE A 26 1.77 1.46 7.26
N ARG A 27 2.87 1.46 8.03
CA ARG A 27 3.23 0.37 8.95
C ARG A 27 2.13 0.19 10.00
N THR A 28 1.59 -1.02 10.12
CA THR A 28 0.50 -1.36 11.05
C THR A 28 0.99 -1.94 12.37
N GLY A 29 2.30 -2.11 12.53
CA GLY A 29 2.88 -2.81 13.67
C GLY A 29 2.91 -4.34 13.53
N ARG A 30 2.44 -4.87 12.38
CA ARG A 30 2.60 -6.28 12.02
C ARG A 30 3.98 -6.58 11.47
N ALA A 31 4.50 -7.74 11.84
CA ALA A 31 5.65 -8.39 11.25
C ALA A 31 5.39 -8.71 9.78
N ASN A 32 6.07 -8.00 8.88
CA ASN A 32 6.07 -8.28 7.45
C ASN A 32 7.52 -8.34 6.95
N PRO A 33 7.92 -9.41 6.23
CA PRO A 33 9.23 -9.50 5.60
C PRO A 33 9.58 -8.30 4.71
N ALA A 34 8.58 -7.67 4.07
CA ALA A 34 8.78 -6.48 3.24
C ALA A 34 9.34 -5.27 4.01
N MET A 35 9.27 -5.25 5.35
CA MET A 35 9.93 -4.19 6.13
C MET A 35 11.45 -4.26 6.06
N LEU A 36 11.99 -5.42 5.67
CA LEU A 36 13.42 -5.65 5.50
C LEU A 36 13.86 -5.46 4.04
N ASP A 37 12.95 -5.05 3.15
CA ASP A 37 13.29 -4.68 1.78
C ASP A 37 14.19 -3.44 1.79
N GLY A 38 15.40 -3.59 1.24
CA GLY A 38 16.42 -2.53 1.22
C GLY A 38 17.49 -2.66 2.31
N VAL A 39 17.37 -3.62 3.24
CA VAL A 39 18.46 -3.92 4.18
C VAL A 39 19.59 -4.62 3.43
N LEU A 40 20.75 -3.97 3.38
CA LEU A 40 21.97 -4.51 2.77
C LEU A 40 22.89 -5.07 3.84
N VAL A 41 23.28 -6.33 3.68
CA VAL A 41 24.19 -7.04 4.57
C VAL A 41 25.55 -7.14 3.91
N GLU A 42 26.61 -6.93 4.68
CA GLU A 42 27.97 -7.16 4.22
C GLU A 42 28.30 -8.65 4.33
N ALA A 43 28.41 -9.33 3.19
CA ALA A 43 28.76 -10.73 3.10
C ALA A 43 29.92 -10.90 2.12
N TYR A 44 30.98 -11.57 2.57
CA TYR A 44 32.15 -11.90 1.73
C TYR A 44 32.78 -10.68 1.00
N GLY A 45 32.79 -9.51 1.65
CA GLY A 45 33.38 -8.28 1.10
C GLY A 45 32.49 -7.50 0.12
N ALA A 46 31.22 -7.87 -0.03
CA ALA A 46 30.23 -7.14 -0.83
C ALA A 46 28.95 -6.90 -0.04
N LYS A 47 28.23 -5.81 -0.37
CA LYS A 47 26.90 -5.53 0.17
C LYS A 47 25.85 -6.23 -0.69
N VAL A 48 25.11 -7.15 -0.09
CA VAL A 48 24.06 -7.92 -0.74
C VAL A 48 22.73 -7.74 0.01
N PRO A 49 21.57 -7.81 -0.67
CA PRO A 49 20.28 -7.73 0.01
C PRO A 49 20.09 -8.85 1.04
N LEU A 50 19.50 -8.52 2.19
CA LEU A 50 19.24 -9.46 3.28
C LEU A 50 18.47 -10.72 2.83
N MET A 51 17.53 -10.57 1.90
CA MET A 51 16.76 -11.69 1.32
C MET A 51 17.63 -12.72 0.58
N GLN A 52 18.83 -12.34 0.13
CA GLN A 52 19.74 -13.22 -0.61
C GLN A 52 20.73 -13.96 0.31
N VAL A 53 20.72 -13.69 1.61
CA VAL A 53 21.67 -14.30 2.56
C VAL A 53 20.98 -15.13 3.65
N GLY A 54 19.66 -15.15 3.65
CA GLY A 54 18.89 -15.91 4.62
C GLY A 54 17.41 -15.96 4.30
N ASN A 55 16.70 -16.83 5.02
CA ASN A 55 15.25 -16.94 4.98
C ASN A 55 14.61 -16.06 6.06
N ILE A 56 13.58 -15.30 5.69
CA ILE A 56 12.83 -14.43 6.59
C ILE A 56 11.45 -15.06 6.79
N SER A 57 11.14 -15.40 8.04
CA SER A 57 9.87 -16.03 8.41
C SER A 57 9.13 -15.20 9.46
N VAL A 58 7.81 -15.11 9.33
CA VAL A 58 6.93 -14.53 10.37
C VAL A 58 6.55 -15.64 11.33
N VAL A 59 6.97 -15.53 12.60
CA VAL A 59 6.65 -16.54 13.64
C VAL A 59 5.37 -16.18 14.37
N ASP A 60 5.17 -14.89 14.64
CA ASP A 60 3.95 -14.34 15.24
C ASP A 60 3.69 -12.96 14.61
N ALA A 61 2.51 -12.38 14.83
CA ALA A 61 2.09 -11.09 14.30
C ALA A 61 3.08 -9.95 14.60
N ARG A 62 3.96 -10.08 15.60
CA ARG A 62 4.97 -9.08 16.00
C ARG A 62 6.41 -9.58 15.95
N CYS A 63 6.63 -10.82 15.52
CA CYS A 63 7.92 -11.47 15.62
C CYS A 63 8.36 -12.01 14.25
N LEU A 64 9.46 -11.48 13.74
CA LEU A 64 10.16 -11.99 12.56
C LEU A 64 11.38 -12.79 13.02
N THR A 65 11.68 -13.87 12.31
CA THR A 65 12.94 -14.59 12.45
C THR A 65 13.67 -14.63 11.13
N ILE A 66 14.97 -14.35 11.17
CA ILE A 66 15.89 -14.44 10.05
C ILE A 66 16.82 -15.61 10.32
N ALA A 67 16.76 -16.62 9.45
CA ALA A 67 17.70 -17.75 9.45
C ALA A 67 18.70 -17.55 8.31
N ALA A 68 19.95 -17.23 8.65
CA ALA A 68 21.02 -17.07 7.66
C ALA A 68 21.43 -18.43 7.09
N TRP A 69 21.83 -18.48 5.82
CA TRP A 69 22.36 -19.73 5.23
C TRP A 69 23.76 -20.06 5.74
N ASP A 70 24.54 -19.04 6.10
CA ASP A 70 25.81 -19.18 6.83
C ASP A 70 25.68 -18.51 8.20
N LYS A 71 26.16 -19.18 9.25
CA LYS A 71 26.16 -18.66 10.62
C LYS A 71 27.20 -17.56 10.83
N ASN A 72 28.26 -17.53 10.03
CA ASN A 72 29.33 -16.53 10.16
C ASN A 72 28.84 -15.10 9.86
N ILE A 73 27.81 -14.97 9.03
CA ILE A 73 27.24 -13.68 8.63
C ILE A 73 26.13 -13.19 9.57
N LEU A 74 25.74 -13.95 10.60
CA LEU A 74 24.70 -13.54 11.55
C LEU A 74 25.04 -12.21 12.23
N LYS A 75 26.30 -11.99 12.59
CA LYS A 75 26.74 -10.71 13.19
C LYS A 75 26.59 -9.53 12.23
N GLU A 76 26.83 -9.74 10.95
CA GLU A 76 26.69 -8.69 9.94
C GLU A 76 25.21 -8.42 9.62
N ILE A 77 24.36 -9.44 9.66
CA ILE A 77 22.90 -9.27 9.55
C ILE A 77 22.37 -8.45 10.74
N GLU A 78 22.80 -8.77 11.96
CA GLU A 78 22.40 -8.05 13.17
C GLU A 78 22.76 -6.56 13.07
N LYS A 79 23.99 -6.26 12.65
CA LYS A 79 24.43 -4.88 12.40
C LYS A 79 23.64 -4.20 11.30
N ALA A 80 23.40 -4.87 10.18
CA ALA A 80 22.66 -4.31 9.05
C ALA A 80 21.22 -3.94 9.42
N VAL A 81 20.54 -4.81 10.20
CA VAL A 81 19.17 -4.55 10.68
C VAL A 81 19.15 -3.39 11.67
N ALA A 82 20.12 -3.31 12.60
CA ALA A 82 20.23 -2.20 13.53
C ALA A 82 20.54 -0.87 12.81
N ALA A 83 21.40 -0.91 11.79
CA ALA A 83 21.76 0.25 10.97
C ALA A 83 20.66 0.71 10.01
N ALA A 84 19.67 -0.13 9.72
CA ALA A 84 18.56 0.21 8.82
C ALA A 84 17.52 1.16 9.46
N GLU A 85 17.73 1.59 10.71
CA GLU A 85 16.87 2.54 11.44
C GLU A 85 15.37 2.16 11.43
N LEU A 86 15.09 0.86 11.35
CA LEU A 86 13.73 0.35 11.26
C LEU A 86 12.94 0.50 12.56
N GLY A 87 13.56 0.98 13.64
CA GLY A 87 12.95 1.12 14.97
C GLY A 87 12.69 -0.22 15.65
N VAL A 88 13.49 -1.24 15.33
CA VAL A 88 13.39 -2.60 15.87
C VAL A 88 14.75 -3.05 16.38
N ASN A 89 14.75 -3.87 17.43
CA ASN A 89 15.97 -4.42 18.01
C ASN A 89 16.10 -5.90 17.62
N PRO A 90 17.11 -6.28 16.82
CA PRO A 90 17.40 -7.68 16.55
C PRO A 90 18.00 -8.36 17.80
N VAL A 91 17.60 -9.60 18.05
CA VAL A 91 18.10 -10.46 19.13
C VAL A 91 18.68 -11.71 18.49
N ASN A 92 19.95 -11.98 18.73
CA ASN A 92 20.63 -13.15 18.19
C ASN A 92 20.41 -14.36 19.11
N GLU A 93 19.82 -15.43 18.59
CA GLU A 93 19.58 -16.70 19.30
C GLU A 93 20.59 -17.80 18.93
N GLY A 94 21.72 -17.43 18.30
CA GLY A 94 22.81 -18.31 17.91
C GLY A 94 22.61 -19.02 16.57
N ASP A 95 21.38 -19.46 16.28
CA ASP A 95 21.02 -20.09 14.99
C ASP A 95 20.19 -19.17 14.08
N LYS A 96 19.48 -18.21 14.67
CA LYS A 96 18.58 -17.28 14.01
C LYS A 96 18.57 -15.93 14.71
N ILE A 97 18.22 -14.88 13.98
CA ILE A 97 18.01 -13.53 14.52
C ILE A 97 16.52 -13.29 14.64
N ARG A 98 16.07 -12.95 15.84
CA ARG A 98 14.70 -12.61 16.15
C ARG A 98 14.53 -11.09 16.16
N ILE A 99 13.55 -10.58 15.45
CA ILE A 99 13.19 -9.16 15.45
C ILE A 99 11.79 -9.04 16.05
N THR A 100 11.70 -8.30 17.16
CA THR A 100 10.43 -8.01 17.82
C THR A 100 10.01 -6.58 17.49
N ILE A 101 8.79 -6.43 16.97
CA ILE A 101 8.21 -5.12 16.67
C ILE A 101 7.49 -4.61 17.92
N PRO A 102 7.89 -3.44 18.46
CA PRO A 102 7.21 -2.85 19.61
C PRO A 102 5.76 -2.48 19.27
N GLN A 103 4.88 -2.54 20.27
CA GLN A 103 3.49 -2.11 20.06
C GLN A 103 3.44 -0.60 19.83
N PRO A 104 2.73 -0.13 18.78
CA PRO A 104 2.46 1.28 18.64
C PRO A 104 1.57 1.74 19.80
N THR A 105 1.85 2.92 20.33
CA THR A 105 1.00 3.56 21.35
C THR A 105 -0.37 3.90 20.77
N GLU A 106 -1.37 4.15 21.62
CA GLU A 106 -2.69 4.57 21.13
C GLU A 106 -2.61 5.88 20.33
N GLU A 107 -1.71 6.78 20.72
CA GLU A 107 -1.45 8.03 20.02
C GLU A 107 -0.86 7.78 18.61
N ASP A 108 0.12 6.88 18.48
CA ASP A 108 0.68 6.47 17.18
C ASP A 108 -0.39 5.85 16.26
N ARG A 109 -1.30 5.05 16.83
CA ARG A 109 -2.39 4.43 16.05
C ARG A 109 -3.35 5.49 15.52
N ARG A 110 -3.74 6.45 16.37
CA ARG A 110 -4.60 7.57 15.97
C ARG A 110 -3.94 8.42 14.88
N GLU A 111 -2.64 8.68 14.98
CA GLU A 111 -1.90 9.41 13.94
C GLU A 111 -1.86 8.65 12.61
N ARG A 112 -1.65 7.32 12.65
CA ARG A 112 -1.70 6.46 11.45
C ARG A 112 -3.08 6.45 10.79
N VAL A 113 -4.15 6.39 11.59
CA VAL A 113 -5.53 6.49 11.09
C VAL A 113 -5.78 7.86 10.45
N LYS A 114 -5.24 8.94 11.04
CA LYS A 114 -5.33 10.28 10.43
C LYS A 114 -4.65 10.33 9.06
N LYS A 115 -3.41 9.82 8.95
CA LYS A 115 -2.68 9.73 7.67
C LYS A 115 -3.42 8.84 6.64
N LEU A 116 -4.05 7.76 7.10
CA LEU A 116 -4.88 6.91 6.25
C LEU A 116 -6.09 7.68 5.68
N ASN A 117 -6.78 8.46 6.52
CA ASN A 117 -7.91 9.28 6.07
C ASN A 117 -7.45 10.40 5.11
N GLU A 118 -6.32 11.04 5.36
CA GLU A 118 -5.74 12.03 4.43
C GLU A 118 -5.48 11.42 3.05
N LYS A 119 -4.86 10.23 3.00
CA LYS A 119 -4.62 9.50 1.75
C LYS A 119 -5.91 9.09 1.03
N LEU A 120 -6.95 8.72 1.78
CA LEU A 120 -8.27 8.40 1.21
C LEU A 120 -8.87 9.62 0.51
N GLU A 121 -8.80 10.80 1.14
CA GLU A 121 -9.32 12.03 0.53
C GLU A 121 -8.56 12.40 -0.74
N HIS A 122 -7.24 12.23 -0.78
CA HIS A 122 -6.45 12.39 -2.02
C HIS A 122 -6.89 11.45 -3.14
N ALA A 123 -7.17 10.18 -2.82
CA ALA A 123 -7.67 9.21 -3.80
C ALA A 123 -9.08 9.60 -4.31
N LYS A 124 -9.99 10.00 -3.41
CA LYS A 124 -11.34 10.47 -3.76
C LYS A 124 -11.32 11.73 -4.64
N VAL A 125 -10.41 12.67 -4.37
CA VAL A 125 -10.23 13.86 -5.22
C VAL A 125 -9.80 13.46 -6.62
N SER A 126 -8.88 12.50 -6.75
CA SER A 126 -8.43 11.98 -8.06
C SER A 126 -9.57 11.32 -8.83
N VAL A 127 -10.40 10.50 -8.16
CA VAL A 127 -11.60 9.88 -8.74
C VAL A 127 -12.62 10.95 -9.17
N ARG A 128 -12.83 11.99 -8.36
CA ARG A 128 -13.73 13.11 -8.69
C ARG A 128 -13.25 13.87 -9.92
N GLN A 129 -11.95 14.18 -10.01
CA GLN A 129 -11.38 14.84 -11.18
C GLN A 129 -11.53 13.99 -12.45
N ALA A 130 -11.33 12.68 -12.37
CA ALA A 130 -11.54 11.77 -13.49
C ALA A 130 -13.02 11.76 -13.94
N ARG A 131 -13.96 11.69 -12.98
CA ARG A 131 -15.40 11.80 -13.25
C ARG A 131 -15.75 13.10 -13.97
N ASP A 132 -15.27 14.24 -13.47
CA ASP A 132 -15.61 15.55 -14.04
C ASP A 132 -15.09 15.69 -15.48
N LYS A 133 -13.91 15.13 -15.79
CA LYS A 133 -13.40 15.03 -17.17
C LYS A 133 -14.26 14.14 -18.07
N ILE A 134 -14.69 12.97 -17.58
CA ILE A 134 -15.56 12.06 -18.34
C ILE A 134 -16.90 12.73 -18.63
N LYS A 135 -17.50 13.37 -17.62
CA LYS A 135 -18.75 14.12 -17.74
C LYS A 135 -18.63 15.24 -18.78
N ALA A 136 -17.56 16.04 -18.71
CA ALA A 136 -17.31 17.09 -19.69
C ALA A 136 -17.16 16.54 -21.12
N GLY A 137 -16.52 15.38 -21.29
CA GLY A 137 -16.42 14.70 -22.58
C GLY A 137 -17.77 14.26 -23.15
N ILE A 138 -18.63 13.68 -22.30
CA ILE A 138 -19.99 13.26 -22.70
C ILE A 138 -20.85 14.49 -23.07
N GLU A 139 -20.80 15.56 -22.27
CA GLU A 139 -21.54 16.80 -22.55
C GLU A 139 -21.06 17.50 -23.83
N ALA A 140 -19.75 17.50 -24.08
CA ALA A 140 -19.18 18.05 -25.32
C ALA A 140 -19.62 17.24 -26.55
N ALA A 141 -19.67 15.91 -26.44
CA ALA A 141 -20.11 15.04 -27.53
C ALA A 141 -21.58 15.27 -27.91
N GLU A 142 -22.45 15.50 -26.92
CA GLU A 142 -23.86 15.84 -27.17
C GLU A 142 -24.01 17.20 -27.84
N LYS A 143 -23.29 18.23 -27.35
CA LYS A 143 -23.26 19.56 -28.00
C LYS A 143 -22.79 19.51 -29.46
N ASN A 144 -21.82 18.62 -29.75
CA ASN A 144 -21.30 18.41 -31.09
C ASN A 144 -22.20 17.49 -31.95
N LYS A 145 -23.37 17.07 -31.44
CA LYS A 145 -24.30 16.12 -32.08
C LYS A 145 -23.65 14.78 -32.44
N ALA A 146 -22.57 14.42 -31.77
CA ALA A 146 -21.89 13.14 -31.95
C ALA A 146 -22.63 11.98 -31.24
N ILE A 147 -23.46 12.30 -30.24
CA ILE A 147 -24.32 11.37 -29.52
C ILE A 147 -25.72 11.96 -29.34
N SER A 148 -26.73 11.10 -29.18
CA SER A 148 -28.11 11.53 -28.87
C SER A 148 -28.28 11.91 -27.39
N GLU A 149 -29.39 12.57 -27.05
CA GLU A 149 -29.74 12.89 -25.67
C GLU A 149 -29.96 11.61 -24.83
N ASP A 150 -30.59 10.58 -25.41
CA ASP A 150 -30.76 9.27 -24.78
C ASP A 150 -29.42 8.59 -24.50
N ASP A 151 -28.48 8.65 -25.45
CA ASP A 151 -27.12 8.12 -25.26
C ASP A 151 -26.37 8.86 -24.16
N LYS A 152 -26.52 10.20 -24.06
CA LYS A 152 -25.95 10.98 -22.96
C LYS A 152 -26.45 10.49 -21.61
N PHE A 153 -27.76 10.31 -21.44
CA PHE A 153 -28.32 9.81 -20.18
C PHE A 153 -27.79 8.42 -19.82
N ARG A 154 -27.72 7.51 -20.81
CA ARG A 154 -27.16 6.16 -20.61
C ARG A 154 -25.70 6.21 -20.18
N ASN A 155 -24.92 7.05 -20.85
CA ASN A 155 -23.47 7.19 -20.63
C ASN A 155 -23.15 7.82 -19.28
N LEU A 156 -23.94 8.80 -18.84
CA LEU A 156 -23.83 9.39 -17.49
C LEU A 156 -24.16 8.36 -16.41
N LYS A 157 -25.20 7.54 -16.63
CA LYS A 157 -25.56 6.48 -15.68
C LYS A 157 -24.46 5.42 -15.55
N GLU A 158 -23.91 4.94 -16.68
CA GLU A 158 -22.76 4.01 -16.65
C GLU A 158 -21.56 4.62 -15.90
N MET A 159 -21.29 5.91 -16.12
CA MET A 159 -20.22 6.61 -15.43
C MET A 159 -20.45 6.66 -13.91
N GLU A 160 -21.66 7.02 -13.48
CA GLU A 160 -21.98 7.07 -12.05
C GLU A 160 -21.87 5.70 -11.37
N GLU A 161 -22.34 4.64 -12.03
CA GLU A 161 -22.21 3.27 -11.52
C GLU A 161 -20.74 2.86 -11.35
N GLU A 162 -19.89 3.18 -12.33
CA GLU A 162 -18.47 2.83 -12.26
C GLU A 162 -17.70 3.64 -11.21
N ILE A 163 -18.00 4.95 -11.10
CA ILE A 163 -17.41 5.81 -10.07
C ILE A 163 -17.85 5.38 -8.66
N LYS A 164 -19.10 4.94 -8.51
CA LYS A 164 -19.60 4.41 -7.24
C LYS A 164 -18.80 3.16 -6.83
N LYS A 165 -18.60 2.20 -7.73
CA LYS A 165 -17.77 1.01 -7.45
C LYS A 165 -16.36 1.37 -6.98
N HIS A 166 -15.69 2.30 -7.65
CA HIS A 166 -14.34 2.72 -7.27
C HIS A 166 -14.32 3.40 -5.89
N ASN A 167 -15.34 4.20 -5.56
CA ASN A 167 -15.45 4.79 -4.22
C ASN A 167 -15.73 3.74 -3.14
N ASP A 168 -16.58 2.75 -3.42
CA ASP A 168 -16.87 1.65 -2.51
C ASP A 168 -15.60 0.81 -2.26
N GLU A 169 -14.83 0.49 -3.31
CA GLU A 169 -13.53 -0.20 -3.20
C GLU A 169 -12.50 0.59 -2.37
N LEU A 170 -12.40 1.92 -2.56
CA LEU A 170 -11.54 2.77 -1.74
C LEU A 170 -11.94 2.73 -0.25
N GLN A 171 -13.25 2.75 0.02
CA GLN A 171 -13.79 2.69 1.38
C GLN A 171 -13.51 1.33 2.04
N GLU A 172 -13.72 0.22 1.33
CA GLU A 172 -13.41 -1.13 1.81
C GLU A 172 -11.92 -1.28 2.15
N LEU A 173 -11.03 -0.80 1.29
CA LEU A 173 -9.58 -0.83 1.52
C LEU A 173 -9.19 -0.02 2.76
N ARG A 174 -9.79 1.16 2.94
CA ARG A 174 -9.59 2.00 4.11
C ARG A 174 -10.06 1.31 5.39
N GLU A 175 -11.26 0.73 5.40
CA GLU A 175 -11.80 0.04 6.57
C GLU A 175 -10.97 -1.19 6.95
N LYS A 176 -10.54 -1.97 5.96
CA LYS A 176 -9.64 -3.11 6.18
C LYS A 176 -8.33 -2.66 6.83
N LYS A 177 -7.76 -1.54 6.37
CA LYS A 177 -6.52 -1.00 6.91
C LYS A 177 -6.68 -0.38 8.29
N GLU A 178 -7.77 0.32 8.55
CA GLU A 178 -8.08 0.89 9.87
C GLU A 178 -8.25 -0.21 10.92
N LYS A 179 -8.99 -1.27 10.60
CA LYS A 179 -9.12 -2.46 11.48
C LYS A 179 -7.75 -3.05 11.77
N GLU A 180 -6.88 -3.15 10.76
CA GLU A 180 -5.51 -3.64 10.95
C GLU A 180 -4.70 -2.77 11.92
N ILE A 181 -4.82 -1.44 11.82
CA ILE A 181 -4.12 -0.48 12.69
C ILE A 181 -4.65 -0.53 14.14
N MET A 182 -5.95 -0.73 14.33
CA MET A 182 -6.59 -0.63 15.65
C MET A 182 -6.63 -1.94 16.45
N THR A 183 -6.55 -3.10 15.78
CA THR A 183 -6.70 -4.41 16.44
C THR A 183 -5.43 -4.93 17.11
N ILE A 184 -4.26 -4.49 16.65
CA ILE A 184 -2.92 -4.82 17.21
C ILE A 184 -2.64 -3.82 18.31
#